data_AF-A0AAD9IBL8-F1
#
_entry.id   AF-A0AAD9IBL8-F1
#
_cell.length_a   1.000
_cell.length_b   1.000
_cell.length_c   1.000
_cell.angle_alpha   90.00
_cell.angle_beta   90.00
_cell.angle_gamma   90.00
#
_symmetry.space_group_name_H-M   'P 1'
#
loop_
_entity.id
_entity.type
_entity.pdbx_description
1 polymer ?
#
loop_
_entity_poly.entity_id
_entity_poly.type
_entity_poly.pdbx_seq_one_letter_code
_entity_poly.pdbx_strand_id
1 'polypeptide(L)'
;MSDSGVTNTGGQLGEGDHGDLIFQGASFFISVKVPSRARFVQLVQNNGGTITKFEKKADYRIGDHLRNDNPPGCITFRFVEDSVANGVLEDPDFYRIGPVPRSSLPFLSTTQSVKTTRRKFTSEEDERIMRFVRRKAYLGEAIAGNKIYQEFASLEGNDTHTYQAWRDRYIKHLKPLAVAQSAQSPDSKRRCPENEKP
;
A
#
# COMPACT_ATOMS: atom_id res chain seq x y z
N MET A 1 22.76 -51.02 39.91
CA MET A 1 23.73 -51.10 38.80
C MET A 1 22.92 -50.78 37.55
N SER A 2 22.70 -49.50 37.19
CA SER A 2 23.69 -48.60 36.56
C SER A 2 24.27 -49.32 35.33
N ASP A 3 24.13 -48.88 34.09
CA ASP A 3 24.11 -47.51 33.57
C ASP A 3 23.85 -47.55 32.03
N SER A 4 23.58 -46.37 31.46
CA SER A 4 23.71 -45.99 30.05
C SER A 4 22.66 -46.51 29.05
N GLY A 5 21.89 -45.67 28.35
CA GLY A 5 22.23 -44.32 27.90
C GLY A 5 22.42 -44.35 26.39
N VAL A 6 21.30 -44.39 25.65
CA VAL A 6 21.31 -44.25 24.18
C VAL A 6 21.76 -42.83 23.86
N THR A 7 23.05 -42.65 23.65
CA THR A 7 23.66 -41.39 23.23
C THR A 7 23.74 -41.35 21.71
N ASN A 8 22.95 -40.44 21.17
CA ASN A 8 23.17 -39.65 19.97
C ASN A 8 24.44 -40.02 19.17
N THR A 9 24.28 -40.82 18.13
CA THR A 9 25.32 -41.00 17.11
C THR A 9 25.27 -39.78 16.19
N GLY A 10 25.98 -38.73 16.60
CA GLY A 10 26.50 -37.72 15.69
C GLY A 10 27.52 -38.37 14.77
N GLY A 11 27.21 -38.41 13.48
CA GLY A 11 28.11 -38.89 12.46
C GLY A 11 27.71 -38.28 11.13
N GLN A 12 28.42 -37.24 10.70
CA GLN A 12 29.21 -37.32 9.48
C GLN A 12 30.09 -36.07 9.38
N LEU A 13 31.39 -36.34 9.32
CA LEU A 13 32.47 -35.43 9.00
C LEU A 13 32.41 -35.05 7.52
N GLY A 14 32.84 -33.82 7.20
CA GLY A 14 33.08 -33.34 5.85
C GLY A 14 33.89 -32.04 5.91
N GLU A 15 35.19 -32.17 6.14
CA GLU A 15 36.17 -31.13 5.83
C GLU A 15 36.41 -31.11 4.32
N GLY A 16 36.27 -29.95 3.68
CA GLY A 16 36.62 -29.76 2.27
C GLY A 16 35.82 -28.66 1.59
N ASP A 17 36.48 -27.50 1.42
CA ASP A 17 36.19 -26.42 0.47
C ASP A 17 35.01 -25.50 0.79
N HIS A 18 35.29 -24.20 0.93
CA HIS A 18 34.31 -23.13 1.10
C HIS A 18 33.51 -22.94 -0.20
N GLY A 19 32.59 -23.88 -0.45
CA GLY A 19 31.56 -23.79 -1.47
C GLY A 19 30.25 -23.26 -0.87
N ASP A 20 30.30 -22.04 -0.34
CA ASP A 20 29.22 -21.07 -0.04
C ASP A 20 27.78 -21.60 0.09
N LEU A 21 27.54 -22.57 0.97
CA LEU A 21 26.18 -22.92 1.38
C LEU A 21 25.65 -21.84 2.31
N ILE A 22 24.83 -20.94 1.76
CA ILE A 22 24.30 -19.73 2.41
C ILE A 22 23.58 -19.96 3.75
N PHE A 23 23.10 -21.18 4.01
CA PHE A 23 22.37 -21.53 5.23
C PHE A 23 23.13 -22.49 6.14
N GLN A 24 24.43 -22.70 5.92
CA GLN A 24 25.23 -23.60 6.74
C GLN A 24 25.23 -23.20 8.21
N GLY A 25 24.90 -24.14 9.09
CA GLY A 25 24.85 -23.93 10.54
C GLY A 25 23.62 -23.16 11.05
N ALA A 26 22.76 -22.67 10.16
CA ALA A 26 21.51 -22.02 10.52
C ALA A 26 20.38 -23.04 10.69
N SER A 27 19.62 -22.90 11.78
CA SER A 27 18.45 -23.74 12.04
C SER A 27 17.15 -23.00 11.74
N PHE A 28 16.33 -23.61 10.89
CA PHE A 28 15.07 -23.05 10.38
C PHE A 28 13.88 -23.79 10.94
N PHE A 29 12.88 -23.04 11.40
CA PHE A 29 11.55 -23.54 11.68
C PHE A 29 10.58 -22.96 10.66
N ILE A 30 9.98 -23.81 9.82
CA ILE A 30 9.00 -23.38 8.83
C ILE A 30 7.61 -23.76 9.32
N SER A 31 6.77 -22.73 9.57
CA SER A 31 5.40 -22.89 10.03
C SER A 31 4.57 -23.72 9.06
N VAL A 32 3.68 -24.56 9.60
CA VAL A 32 2.77 -25.41 8.82
C VAL A 32 1.81 -24.59 7.96
N LYS A 33 1.55 -23.33 8.36
CA LYS A 33 0.65 -22.41 7.66
C LYS A 33 1.25 -21.85 6.37
N VAL A 34 2.55 -22.02 6.12
CA VAL A 34 3.22 -21.49 4.93
C VAL A 34 2.76 -22.26 3.69
N PRO A 35 2.18 -21.60 2.68
CA PRO A 35 1.87 -22.25 1.41
C PRO A 35 3.17 -22.76 0.80
N SER A 36 3.16 -23.95 0.21
CA SER A 36 4.36 -24.56 -0.40
C SER A 36 5.51 -24.81 0.59
N ARG A 37 5.22 -25.09 1.87
CA ARG A 37 6.22 -25.49 2.88
C ARG A 37 7.26 -26.47 2.34
N ALA A 38 6.84 -27.52 1.63
CA ALA A 38 7.73 -28.55 1.11
C ALA A 38 8.83 -27.97 0.18
N ARG A 39 8.50 -26.96 -0.63
CA ARG A 39 9.46 -26.26 -1.49
C ARG A 39 10.52 -25.55 -0.65
N PHE A 40 10.12 -24.81 0.37
CA PHE A 40 11.06 -24.10 1.26
C PHE A 40 11.93 -25.05 2.08
N VAL A 41 11.36 -26.18 2.52
CA VAL A 41 12.11 -27.24 3.20
C VAL A 41 13.24 -27.75 2.31
N GLN A 42 12.92 -28.10 1.07
CA GLN A 42 13.92 -28.54 0.09
C GLN A 42 14.95 -27.45 -0.18
N LEU A 43 14.52 -26.19 -0.33
CA LEU A 43 15.40 -25.08 -0.61
C LEU A 43 16.42 -24.86 0.52
N VAL A 44 15.98 -24.87 1.77
CA VAL A 44 16.85 -24.74 2.94
C VAL A 44 17.81 -25.92 3.04
N GLN A 45 17.32 -27.15 2.87
CA GLN A 45 18.15 -28.36 2.94
C GLN A 45 19.22 -28.41 1.84
N ASN A 46 18.87 -28.06 0.61
CA ASN A 46 19.79 -28.02 -0.53
C ASN A 46 20.90 -26.97 -0.35
N ASN A 47 20.63 -25.92 0.43
CA ASN A 47 21.56 -24.83 0.71
C ASN A 47 22.24 -24.97 2.10
N GLY A 48 22.24 -26.17 2.68
CA GLY A 48 22.99 -26.51 3.90
C GLY A 48 22.30 -26.17 5.24
N GLY A 49 21.05 -25.75 5.22
CA GLY A 49 20.28 -25.39 6.42
C GLY A 49 19.60 -26.59 7.09
N THR A 50 19.51 -26.53 8.43
CA THR A 50 18.87 -27.59 9.23
C THR A 50 17.43 -27.22 9.55
N ILE A 51 16.49 -28.16 9.38
CA ILE A 51 15.08 -27.90 9.68
C ILE A 51 14.69 -28.49 11.03
N THR A 52 14.33 -27.61 11.96
CA THR A 52 13.93 -27.96 13.30
C THR A 52 12.40 -28.01 13.39
N LYS A 53 11.86 -29.05 14.06
CA LYS A 53 10.42 -29.18 14.33
C LYS A 53 9.93 -28.26 15.46
N PHE A 54 10.84 -27.71 16.24
CA PHE A 54 10.56 -26.88 17.41
C PHE A 54 10.90 -25.42 17.15
N GLU A 55 9.90 -24.55 17.25
CA GLU A 55 10.06 -23.11 17.07
C GLU A 55 11.11 -22.48 18.00
N LYS A 56 11.16 -22.93 19.27
CA LYS A 56 12.07 -22.37 20.29
C LYS A 56 13.54 -22.73 20.10
N LYS A 57 13.84 -23.75 19.28
CA LYS A 57 15.21 -24.24 19.00
C LYS A 57 15.72 -23.80 17.64
N ALA A 58 14.94 -22.99 16.91
CA ALA A 58 15.33 -22.48 15.61
C ALA A 58 15.85 -21.04 15.73
N ASP A 59 16.92 -20.75 14.99
CA ASP A 59 17.46 -19.40 14.82
C ASP A 59 16.51 -18.55 13.99
N TYR A 60 15.96 -19.14 12.91
CA TYR A 60 15.08 -18.48 11.97
C TYR A 60 13.69 -19.12 11.94
N ARG A 61 12.66 -18.32 12.25
CA ARG A 61 11.26 -18.76 12.27
C ARG A 61 10.53 -18.25 11.05
N ILE A 62 10.37 -19.09 10.04
CA ILE A 62 9.71 -18.72 8.79
C ILE A 62 8.19 -18.86 8.92
N GLY A 63 7.47 -17.76 8.67
CA GLY A 63 6.01 -17.64 8.72
C GLY A 63 5.42 -17.08 7.43
N ASP A 64 4.09 -17.13 7.31
CA ASP A 64 3.35 -16.65 6.14
C ASP A 64 3.01 -15.17 6.31
N HIS A 65 3.77 -14.27 5.68
CA HIS A 65 3.57 -12.82 5.81
C HIS A 65 2.23 -12.30 5.24
N LEU A 66 1.51 -13.09 4.43
CA LEU A 66 0.19 -12.72 3.91
C LEU A 66 -0.90 -12.88 4.96
N ARG A 67 -0.61 -13.55 6.08
CA ARG A 67 -1.54 -13.75 7.20
C ARG A 67 -1.14 -12.89 8.38
N ASN A 68 -2.14 -12.30 9.03
CA ASN A 68 -1.95 -11.46 10.22
C ASN A 68 -1.94 -12.28 11.53
N ASP A 69 -2.09 -13.61 11.46
CA ASP A 69 -2.19 -14.51 12.62
C ASP A 69 -0.83 -15.08 13.06
N ASN A 70 0.29 -14.45 12.66
CA ASN A 70 1.62 -14.95 12.98
C ASN A 70 2.10 -14.42 14.34
N PRO A 71 2.77 -15.24 15.14
CA PRO A 71 3.38 -14.78 16.38
C PRO A 71 4.48 -13.73 16.10
N PRO A 72 4.69 -12.79 17.04
CA PRO A 72 5.69 -11.74 16.88
C PRO A 72 7.11 -12.33 16.79
N GLY A 73 7.90 -11.85 15.82
CA GLY A 73 9.27 -12.32 15.60
C GLY A 73 9.41 -13.46 14.58
N CYS A 74 8.34 -13.80 13.85
CA CYS A 74 8.47 -14.58 12.63
C CYS A 74 9.17 -13.77 11.53
N ILE A 75 9.74 -14.46 10.55
CA ILE A 75 10.40 -13.94 9.37
C ILE A 75 9.61 -14.41 8.15
N THR A 76 9.50 -13.60 7.11
CA THR A 76 8.78 -13.98 5.87
C THR A 76 9.52 -15.08 5.10
N PHE A 77 8.78 -15.97 4.44
CA PHE A 77 9.35 -16.96 3.52
C PHE A 77 10.16 -16.33 2.39
N ARG A 78 9.91 -15.05 2.09
CA ARG A 78 10.68 -14.27 1.11
C ARG A 78 12.15 -14.13 1.50
N PHE A 79 12.48 -14.17 2.78
CA PHE A 79 13.87 -14.24 3.26
C PHE A 79 14.64 -15.39 2.61
N VAL A 80 14.02 -16.57 2.54
CA VAL A 80 14.64 -17.77 2.00
C VAL A 80 14.77 -17.65 0.48
N GLU A 81 13.75 -17.13 -0.20
CA GLU A 81 13.79 -16.93 -1.66
C GLU A 81 14.86 -15.91 -2.06
N ASP A 82 14.87 -14.75 -1.40
CA ASP A 82 15.78 -13.66 -1.71
C ASP A 82 17.23 -14.06 -1.35
N SER A 83 17.45 -14.76 -0.23
CA SER A 83 18.78 -15.28 0.11
C SER A 83 19.31 -16.28 -0.92
N VAL A 84 18.43 -17.16 -1.42
CA VAL A 84 18.80 -18.17 -2.42
C VAL A 84 18.98 -17.54 -3.81
N ALA A 85 18.18 -16.53 -4.14
CA ALA A 85 18.29 -15.81 -5.40
C ALA A 85 19.57 -14.97 -5.47
N ASN A 86 19.94 -14.32 -4.37
CA ASN A 86 21.15 -13.50 -4.28
C ASN A 86 22.40 -14.35 -3.99
N GLY A 87 22.23 -15.60 -3.54
CA GLY A 87 23.34 -16.46 -3.13
C GLY A 87 24.06 -15.93 -1.89
N VAL A 88 23.38 -15.14 -1.06
CA VAL A 88 23.92 -14.55 0.18
C VAL A 88 22.86 -14.66 1.26
N LEU A 89 23.27 -14.93 2.50
CA LEU A 89 22.38 -14.85 3.65
C LEU A 89 21.94 -13.40 3.86
N GLU A 90 20.72 -13.07 3.45
CA GLU A 90 20.12 -11.76 3.67
C GLU A 90 19.99 -11.46 5.17
N ASP A 91 19.84 -10.18 5.54
CA ASP A 91 19.65 -9.82 6.94
C ASP A 91 18.20 -10.13 7.38
N PRO A 92 17.98 -11.01 8.36
CA PRO A 92 16.65 -11.44 8.81
C PRO A 92 15.78 -10.29 9.33
N ASP A 93 16.38 -9.17 9.76
CA ASP A 93 15.67 -8.04 10.36
C ASP A 93 14.78 -7.30 9.36
N PHE A 94 15.17 -7.27 8.09
CA PHE A 94 14.36 -6.68 7.01
C PHE A 94 13.11 -7.49 6.69
N TYR A 95 13.11 -8.78 7.03
CA TYR A 95 12.08 -9.74 6.68
C TYR A 95 11.20 -10.12 7.87
N ARG A 96 11.30 -9.43 9.01
CA ARG A 96 10.46 -9.72 10.20
C ARG A 96 8.98 -9.43 9.96
N ILE A 97 8.14 -10.43 10.21
CA ILE A 97 6.68 -10.36 10.26
C ILE A 97 6.25 -9.85 11.64
N GLY A 98 5.56 -8.72 11.64
CA GLY A 98 5.00 -8.09 12.84
C GLY A 98 5.20 -6.58 12.83
N PRO A 99 4.68 -5.84 13.83
CA PRO A 99 4.98 -4.44 14.01
C PRO A 99 6.48 -4.32 14.30
N VAL A 100 7.26 -3.99 13.27
CA VAL A 100 8.67 -3.66 13.41
C VAL A 100 8.80 -2.55 14.45
N PRO A 101 9.65 -2.72 15.50
CA PRO A 101 9.96 -1.61 16.39
C PRO A 101 10.54 -0.49 15.51
N ARG A 102 9.97 0.73 15.65
CA ARG A 102 10.20 1.88 14.75
C ARG A 102 11.65 2.38 14.65
N SER A 103 12.61 1.67 15.20
CA SER A 103 13.99 2.15 15.41
C SER A 103 15.01 1.67 14.37
N SER A 104 14.69 0.80 13.40
CA SER A 104 15.74 0.14 12.60
C SER A 104 15.49 -0.08 11.09
N LEU A 105 14.55 0.63 10.43
CA LEU A 105 14.36 0.44 8.98
C LEU A 105 14.83 1.63 8.13
N PRO A 106 15.85 1.46 7.26
CA PRO A 106 16.07 2.32 6.12
C PRO A 106 15.04 1.98 5.02
N PHE A 107 14.18 2.97 4.74
CA PHE A 107 13.48 3.24 3.49
C PHE A 107 13.38 2.09 2.46
N LEU A 108 12.41 1.19 2.60
CA LEU A 108 11.74 0.59 1.44
C LEU A 108 10.31 0.25 1.82
N SER A 109 9.41 1.18 1.49
CA SER A 109 8.01 1.14 1.90
C SER A 109 7.27 -0.02 1.26
N THR A 110 6.79 -0.90 2.14
CA THR A 110 5.54 -1.62 1.96
C THR A 110 4.45 -0.65 1.48
N THR A 111 3.45 -1.13 0.76
CA THR A 111 2.27 -0.38 0.28
C THR A 111 1.39 0.12 1.44
N GLN A 112 1.95 0.93 2.34
CA GLN A 112 1.21 1.83 3.18
C GLN A 112 0.80 2.98 2.28
N SER A 113 -0.51 3.08 2.01
CA SER A 113 -1.09 4.31 1.51
C SER A 113 -0.65 5.42 2.46
N VAL A 114 0.34 6.20 2.00
CA VAL A 114 0.75 7.44 2.64
C VAL A 114 -0.55 8.19 2.87
N LYS A 115 -0.91 8.41 4.15
CA LYS A 115 -2.02 9.28 4.48
C LYS A 115 -1.63 10.64 3.93
N THR A 116 -2.02 10.91 2.69
CA THR A 116 -1.81 12.19 2.04
C THR A 116 -2.53 13.18 2.93
N THR A 117 -1.76 14.08 3.53
CA THR A 117 -2.32 15.21 4.28
C THR A 117 -3.37 15.84 3.38
N ARG A 118 -4.64 15.85 3.81
CA ARG A 118 -5.77 16.35 3.01
C ARG A 118 -5.40 17.74 2.47
N ARG A 119 -5.13 17.84 1.16
CA ARG A 119 -4.83 19.11 0.52
C ARG A 119 -6.13 19.92 0.49
N LYS A 120 -6.09 21.12 1.07
CA LYS A 120 -7.24 22.03 1.06
C LYS A 120 -7.44 22.51 -0.38
N PHE A 121 -8.70 22.62 -0.80
CA PHE A 121 -9.07 23.27 -2.05
C PHE A 121 -8.71 24.75 -1.98
N THR A 122 -8.11 25.26 -3.05
CA THR A 122 -7.83 26.68 -3.24
C THR A 122 -8.97 27.37 -3.98
N SER A 123 -9.11 28.69 -3.83
CA SER A 123 -10.16 29.45 -4.52
C SER A 123 -10.01 29.39 -6.05
N GLU A 124 -8.77 29.33 -6.55
CA GLU A 124 -8.50 29.23 -8.00
C GLU A 124 -9.00 27.89 -8.57
N GLU A 125 -8.80 26.80 -7.83
CA GLU A 125 -9.31 25.47 -8.16
C GLU A 125 -10.84 25.46 -8.20
N ASP A 126 -11.50 26.13 -7.26
CA ASP A 126 -12.95 26.28 -7.21
C ASP A 126 -13.50 27.07 -8.43
N GLU A 127 -12.81 28.11 -8.86
CA GLU A 127 -13.19 28.87 -10.07
C GLU A 127 -13.06 28.03 -11.35
N ARG A 128 -12.00 27.21 -11.45
CA ARG A 128 -11.79 26.34 -12.62
C ARG A 128 -12.92 25.33 -12.77
N ILE A 129 -13.26 24.62 -11.70
CA ILE A 129 -14.35 23.63 -11.74
C ILE A 129 -15.70 24.33 -12.00
N MET A 130 -15.94 25.51 -11.42
CA MET A 130 -17.18 26.26 -11.67
C MET A 130 -17.30 26.67 -13.14
N ARG A 131 -16.23 27.20 -13.73
CA ARG A 131 -16.21 27.60 -15.15
C ARG A 131 -16.42 26.41 -16.08
N PHE A 132 -15.78 25.27 -15.78
CA PHE A 132 -15.92 24.06 -16.57
C PHE A 132 -17.35 23.52 -16.54
N VAL A 133 -17.95 23.43 -15.35
CA VAL A 133 -19.33 22.96 -15.21
C VAL A 133 -20.32 23.91 -15.88
N ARG A 134 -20.15 25.24 -15.76
CA ARG A 134 -20.99 26.23 -16.47
C ARG A 134 -20.91 26.05 -17.99
N ARG A 135 -19.72 25.80 -18.54
CA ARG A 135 -19.54 25.54 -19.98
C ARG A 135 -20.27 24.26 -20.40
N LYS A 136 -20.15 23.19 -19.62
CA LYS A 136 -20.82 21.91 -19.88
C LYS A 136 -22.35 21.98 -19.73
N ALA A 137 -22.83 22.80 -18.79
CA ALA A 137 -24.24 23.13 -18.65
C ALA A 137 -24.80 23.82 -19.90
N TYR A 138 -24.07 24.79 -20.45
CA TYR A 138 -24.44 25.50 -21.67
C TYR A 138 -24.49 24.57 -22.90
N LEU A 139 -23.62 23.58 -22.93
CA LEU A 139 -23.60 22.53 -23.97
C LEU A 139 -24.72 21.49 -23.79
N GLY A 140 -25.56 21.61 -22.75
CA GLY A 140 -26.67 20.69 -22.48
C GLY A 140 -26.25 19.35 -21.90
N GLU A 141 -25.01 19.21 -21.42
CA GLU A 141 -24.55 17.97 -20.79
C GLU A 141 -25.07 17.84 -19.34
N ALA A 142 -25.39 16.61 -18.94
CA ALA A 142 -25.93 16.32 -17.62
C ALA A 142 -24.88 16.52 -16.51
N ILE A 143 -24.92 17.68 -15.84
CA ILE A 143 -24.06 18.09 -14.71
C ILE A 143 -24.08 17.09 -13.53
N ALA A 144 -25.14 16.29 -13.44
CA ALA A 144 -25.31 15.27 -12.41
C ALA A 144 -24.44 14.01 -12.62
N GLY A 145 -23.91 13.81 -13.83
CA GLY A 145 -23.09 12.65 -14.19
C GLY A 145 -21.64 12.74 -13.69
N ASN A 146 -21.00 11.58 -13.46
CA ASN A 146 -19.57 11.53 -13.11
C ASN A 146 -18.64 11.87 -14.27
N LYS A 147 -19.11 11.72 -15.51
CA LYS A 147 -18.30 11.88 -16.73
C LYS A 147 -17.67 13.28 -16.83
N ILE A 148 -18.44 14.33 -16.53
CA ILE A 148 -17.96 15.71 -16.55
C ILE A 148 -16.81 15.92 -15.56
N TYR A 149 -16.89 15.33 -14.36
CA TYR A 149 -15.83 15.47 -13.36
C TYR A 149 -14.60 14.60 -13.68
N GLN A 150 -14.79 13.46 -14.35
CA GLN A 150 -13.70 12.62 -14.85
C GLN A 150 -12.94 13.33 -15.97
N GLU A 151 -13.65 13.93 -16.93
CA GLU A 151 -13.06 14.75 -17.98
C GLU A 151 -12.29 15.93 -17.37
N PHE A 152 -12.87 16.64 -16.40
CA PHE A 152 -12.20 17.76 -15.74
C PHE A 152 -10.92 17.35 -15.01
N ALA A 153 -10.94 16.22 -14.29
CA ALA A 153 -9.78 15.69 -13.58
C ALA A 153 -8.70 15.16 -14.55
N SER A 154 -9.08 14.79 -15.77
CA SER A 154 -8.15 14.35 -16.82
C SER A 154 -7.47 15.52 -17.55
N LEU A 155 -7.89 16.76 -17.30
CA LEU A 155 -7.22 17.95 -17.86
C LEU A 155 -5.91 18.22 -17.14
N GLU A 156 -4.90 18.64 -17.90
CA GLU A 156 -3.62 19.07 -17.34
C GLU A 156 -3.80 20.20 -16.33
N GLY A 157 -3.17 20.05 -15.17
CA GLY A 157 -3.24 21.02 -14.06
C GLY A 157 -4.30 20.73 -12.97
N ASN A 158 -5.07 19.63 -13.10
CA ASN A 158 -6.08 19.22 -12.10
C ASN A 158 -5.80 17.86 -11.42
N ASP A 159 -4.59 17.30 -11.58
CA ASP A 159 -4.14 16.03 -10.97
C ASP A 159 -4.01 16.09 -9.43
N THR A 160 -4.18 17.29 -8.86
CA THR A 160 -4.12 17.50 -7.41
C THR A 160 -5.22 16.78 -6.63
N HIS A 161 -6.41 16.63 -7.21
CA HIS A 161 -7.58 16.05 -6.54
C HIS A 161 -8.25 15.01 -7.41
N THR A 162 -8.81 13.96 -6.80
CA THR A 162 -9.56 12.94 -7.52
C THR A 162 -10.89 13.50 -8.05
N TYR A 163 -11.42 12.93 -9.13
CA TYR A 163 -12.72 13.33 -9.70
C TYR A 163 -13.86 13.30 -8.66
N GLN A 164 -13.77 12.40 -7.67
CA GLN A 164 -14.72 12.28 -6.57
C GLN A 164 -14.66 13.51 -5.65
N ALA A 165 -13.44 13.95 -5.31
CA ALA A 165 -13.22 15.13 -4.49
C ALA A 165 -13.69 16.41 -5.21
N TRP A 166 -13.43 16.52 -6.51
CA TRP A 166 -13.93 17.59 -7.37
C TRP A 166 -15.47 17.66 -7.40
N ARG A 167 -16.13 16.51 -7.62
CA ARG A 167 -17.60 16.42 -7.59
C ARG A 167 -18.16 16.86 -6.24
N ASP A 168 -17.60 16.34 -5.15
CA ASP A 168 -18.03 16.67 -3.80
C ASP A 168 -17.88 18.17 -3.51
N ARG A 169 -16.76 18.77 -3.92
CA ARG A 169 -16.52 20.21 -3.78
C ARG A 169 -17.58 21.02 -4.52
N TYR A 170 -17.86 20.66 -5.77
CA TYR A 170 -18.85 21.36 -6.58
C TYR A 170 -20.27 21.23 -6.00
N ILE A 171 -20.70 20.01 -5.63
CA ILE A 171 -22.05 19.77 -5.12
C ILE A 171 -22.26 20.45 -3.76
N LYS A 172 -21.30 20.32 -2.84
CA LYS A 172 -21.46 20.79 -1.45
C LYS A 172 -21.20 22.30 -1.30
N HIS A 173 -20.28 22.87 -2.08
CA HIS A 173 -19.86 24.26 -1.89
C HIS A 173 -20.28 25.18 -3.04
N LEU A 174 -20.27 24.73 -4.29
CA LEU A 174 -20.44 25.61 -5.46
C LEU A 174 -21.89 25.66 -5.99
N LYS A 175 -22.62 24.54 -5.97
CA LYS A 175 -24.06 24.51 -6.31
C LYS A 175 -24.91 25.46 -5.44
N PRO A 176 -24.75 25.50 -4.09
CA PRO A 176 -25.50 26.46 -3.28
C PRO A 176 -25.09 27.91 -3.54
N LEU A 177 -23.82 28.18 -3.87
CA LEU A 177 -23.36 29.53 -4.25
C LEU A 177 -23.89 29.98 -5.62
N ALA A 178 -24.02 29.06 -6.59
CA ALA A 178 -24.57 29.37 -7.91
C ALA A 178 -26.06 29.76 -7.84
N VAL A 179 -26.83 29.09 -6.98
CA VAL A 179 -28.23 29.47 -6.68
C VAL A 179 -28.31 30.85 -6.02
N ALA A 180 -27.40 31.15 -5.09
CA ALA A 180 -27.35 32.45 -4.43
C ALA A 180 -26.97 33.59 -5.39
N GLN A 181 -26.09 33.35 -6.37
CA GLN A 181 -25.72 34.35 -7.37
C GLN A 181 -26.83 34.60 -8.42
N SER A 182 -27.62 33.58 -8.79
CA SER A 182 -28.78 33.77 -9.68
C SER A 182 -29.92 34.56 -9.04
N ALA A 183 -29.96 34.67 -7.71
CA ALA A 183 -30.95 35.48 -6.99
C ALA A 183 -30.60 36.98 -6.93
N GLN A 184 -29.42 37.38 -7.42
CA GLN A 184 -28.96 38.78 -7.44
C GLN A 184 -28.78 39.36 -8.86
N SER A 185 -29.50 38.85 -9.87
CA SER A 185 -29.70 39.60 -11.10
C SER A 185 -31.02 40.37 -10.99
N PRO A 186 -31.02 41.70 -10.82
CA PRO A 186 -32.25 42.47 -10.91
C PRO A 186 -32.76 42.38 -12.34
N ASP A 187 -34.02 41.98 -12.43
CA ASP A 187 -34.94 42.14 -13.53
C ASP A 187 -34.60 43.33 -14.45
N SER A 188 -34.18 43.02 -15.68
CA SER A 188 -34.01 44.01 -16.73
C SER A 188 -35.39 44.36 -17.31
N LYS A 189 -35.72 45.66 -17.24
CA LYS A 189 -36.64 46.42 -18.13
C LYS A 189 -38.15 46.31 -17.89
N ARG A 190 -38.69 47.34 -17.22
CA ARG A 190 -39.88 48.06 -17.71
C ARG A 190 -39.55 49.53 -17.92
N ARG A 191 -39.09 49.87 -19.13
CA ARG A 191 -39.20 51.22 -19.71
C ARG A 191 -40.61 51.28 -20.32
N CYS A 192 -41.53 51.99 -19.68
CA CYS A 192 -42.75 52.47 -20.33
C CYS A 192 -42.42 53.79 -21.04
N PRO A 193 -42.99 54.05 -22.22
CA PRO A 193 -42.68 55.26 -22.99
C PRO A 193 -43.31 56.50 -22.34
N GLU A 194 -42.49 57.55 -22.28
CA GLU A 194 -42.87 58.93 -22.07
C GLU A 194 -43.66 59.39 -23.30
N ASN A 195 -44.96 59.63 -23.13
CA ASN A 195 -45.75 60.40 -24.10
C ASN A 195 -45.96 61.80 -23.53
N GLU A 196 -45.29 62.75 -24.16
CA GLU A 196 -45.40 64.18 -23.91
C GLU A 196 -46.56 64.79 -24.74
N LYS A 197 -47.34 65.66 -24.06
CA LYS A 197 -48.07 66.85 -24.54
C LYS A 197 -49.43 66.75 -25.25
N PRO A 198 -50.24 67.85 -25.29
CA PRO A 198 -49.94 69.29 -25.08
C PRO A 198 -50.26 69.88 -23.71
#